data_AF-L8WGJ8-F1
#
_entry.id   AF-L8WGJ8-F1
#
_cell.length_a   1.000
_cell.length_b   1.000
_cell.length_c   1.000
_cell.angle_alpha   90.00
_cell.angle_beta   90.00
_cell.angle_gamma   90.00
#
_symmetry.space_group_name_H-M   'P 1'
#
loop_
_entity.id
_entity.type
_entity.pdbx_description
1 polymer ?
#
loop_
_entity_poly.entity_id
_entity_poly.type
_entity_poly.pdbx_seq_one_letter_code
_entity_poly.pdbx_strand_id
1 'polypeptide(L)'
;MVSTSTRPSRPRRFAIIGAGGAAGLASLKVLFDELRDYVRAGEVEVVGFEQREDVGGVWYDYESAVNKSTNIVFRLSEPRPDPSKKKWPETPVYDSLTTTVPHPIMFFPSHLAPPSTPLFTGSQTVNDYMRSYVDKFELRKYIQFNAQVTSATWNSSTHQWKVVTKPHEGPGAESVSYFDHLMGFIKRPKLYPFDMVPYT
;
A
#
# COMPACT_ATOMS: atom_id res chain seq x y z
N MET A 1 -16.27 33.14 24.48
CA MET A 1 -16.90 31.82 24.74
C MET A 1 -16.00 30.76 24.15
N VAL A 2 -15.25 30.04 24.98
CA VAL A 2 -14.50 28.87 24.55
C VAL A 2 -15.53 27.77 24.30
N SER A 3 -15.70 27.38 23.03
CA SER A 3 -16.54 26.23 22.68
C SER A 3 -15.94 25.00 23.34
N THR A 4 -16.55 24.54 24.43
CA THR A 4 -16.24 23.25 25.04
C THR A 4 -16.60 22.18 24.03
N SER A 5 -15.60 21.71 23.29
CA SER A 5 -15.74 20.57 22.39
C SER A 5 -16.20 19.38 23.23
N THR A 6 -17.47 19.03 23.08
CA THR A 6 -18.03 17.80 23.64
C THR A 6 -17.28 16.63 23.01
N ARG A 7 -16.66 15.81 23.87
CA ARG A 7 -15.92 14.62 23.43
C ARG A 7 -16.84 13.77 22.54
N PRO A 8 -16.40 13.37 21.34
CA PRO A 8 -17.27 12.64 20.42
C PRO A 8 -17.72 11.32 21.05
N SER A 9 -18.96 10.91 20.80
CA SER A 9 -19.58 9.70 21.38
C SER A 9 -18.91 8.38 20.95
N ARG A 10 -18.07 8.45 19.91
CA ARG A 10 -17.22 7.37 19.42
C ARG A 10 -15.94 7.95 18.80
N PRO A 11 -14.86 7.16 18.67
CA PRO A 11 -13.67 7.60 17.95
C PRO A 11 -14.00 7.97 16.49
N ARG A 12 -13.32 9.00 15.98
CA ARG A 12 -13.31 9.33 14.54
C ARG A 12 -12.39 8.35 13.83
N ARG A 13 -12.91 7.67 12.81
CA ARG A 13 -12.19 6.59 12.13
C ARG A 13 -11.71 7.01 10.75
N PHE A 14 -10.42 6.86 10.50
CA PHE A 14 -9.76 7.14 9.22
C PHE A 14 -9.35 5.82 8.56
N ALA A 15 -9.71 5.65 7.30
CA ALA A 15 -9.23 4.53 6.47
C ALA A 15 -8.21 5.00 5.44
N ILE A 16 -7.12 4.24 5.28
CA ILE A 16 -6.10 4.44 4.25
C ILE A 16 -6.06 3.20 3.36
N ILE A 17 -6.40 3.34 2.09
CA ILE A 17 -6.34 2.26 1.10
C ILE A 17 -4.98 2.28 0.38
N GLY A 18 -4.27 1.15 0.38
CA GLY A 18 -2.92 1.04 -0.16
C GLY A 18 -1.86 1.47 0.84
N ALA A 19 -2.06 1.10 2.10
CA ALA A 19 -1.23 1.51 3.23
C ALA A 19 0.19 0.91 3.22
N GLY A 20 0.46 -0.12 2.42
CA GLY A 20 1.80 -0.67 2.23
C GLY A 20 2.63 0.05 1.15
N GLY A 21 2.03 0.95 0.36
CA GLY A 21 2.73 1.75 -0.64
C GLY A 21 3.30 3.05 -0.08
N ALA A 22 4.20 3.70 -0.84
CA ALA A 22 4.85 4.94 -0.40
C ALA A 22 3.86 6.04 0.01
N ALA A 23 2.80 6.27 -0.79
CA ALA A 23 1.78 7.25 -0.46
C ALA A 23 1.02 6.90 0.84
N GLY A 24 0.63 5.63 1.01
CA GLY A 24 -0.06 5.17 2.21
C GLY A 24 0.78 5.28 3.48
N LEU A 25 2.07 4.92 3.39
CA LEU A 25 3.03 5.08 4.49
C LEU A 25 3.27 6.54 4.86
N ALA A 26 3.37 7.43 3.87
CA ALA A 26 3.47 8.87 4.11
C ALA A 26 2.21 9.41 4.81
N SER A 27 1.02 9.02 4.34
CA SER A 27 -0.24 9.40 4.97
C SER A 27 -0.34 8.91 6.41
N LEU A 28 0.02 7.65 6.67
CA LEU A 28 0.07 7.11 8.04
C LEU A 28 1.01 7.94 8.91
N LYS A 29 2.23 8.23 8.44
CA LYS A 29 3.20 8.99 9.23
C LYS A 29 2.68 10.37 9.60
N VAL A 30 2.13 11.11 8.63
CA VAL A 30 1.58 12.44 8.88
C VAL A 30 0.43 12.38 9.88
N LEU A 31 -0.51 11.45 9.73
CA LEU A 31 -1.62 11.33 10.69
C LEU A 31 -1.13 11.00 12.10
N PHE A 32 -0.14 10.13 12.25
CA PHE A 32 0.38 9.79 13.59
C PHE A 32 1.25 10.87 14.20
N ASP A 33 1.85 11.75 13.39
CA ASP A 33 2.54 12.93 13.90
C ASP A 33 1.55 14.00 14.35
N GLU A 34 0.59 14.35 13.50
CA GLU A 34 -0.35 15.45 13.71
C GLU A 34 -1.48 15.10 14.69
N LEU A 35 -1.94 13.85 14.69
CA LEU A 35 -3.08 13.40 15.51
C LEU A 35 -2.66 12.51 16.68
N ARG A 36 -1.37 12.48 17.03
CA ARG A 36 -0.80 11.58 18.04
C ARG A 36 -1.59 11.57 19.34
N ASP A 37 -1.92 12.74 19.86
CA ASP A 37 -2.57 12.90 21.15
C ASP A 37 -4.03 12.42 21.10
N TYR A 38 -4.72 12.65 19.98
CA TYR A 38 -6.08 12.15 19.75
C TYR A 38 -6.11 10.63 19.60
N VAL A 39 -5.12 10.03 18.93
CA VAL A 39 -4.99 8.57 18.84
C VAL A 39 -4.74 7.97 20.23
N ARG A 40 -3.84 8.58 21.02
CA ARG A 40 -3.55 8.13 22.41
C ARG A 40 -4.75 8.28 23.34
N ALA A 41 -5.53 9.34 23.17
CA ALA A 41 -6.77 9.57 23.92
C ALA A 41 -7.92 8.65 23.50
N GLY A 42 -7.74 7.84 22.44
CA GLY A 42 -8.79 7.00 21.87
C GLY A 42 -9.88 7.78 21.14
N GLU A 43 -9.61 9.03 20.74
CA GLU A 43 -10.56 9.89 20.03
C GLU A 43 -10.47 9.74 18.52
N VAL A 44 -9.33 9.26 18.03
CA VAL A 44 -9.08 8.97 16.62
C VAL A 44 -8.57 7.54 16.47
N GLU A 45 -9.11 6.82 15.50
CA GLU A 45 -8.65 5.51 15.07
C GLU A 45 -8.20 5.60 13.61
N VAL A 46 -6.99 5.13 13.30
CA VAL A 46 -6.46 5.10 11.94
C VAL A 46 -6.22 3.64 11.54
N VAL A 47 -6.79 3.24 10.41
CA VAL A 47 -6.67 1.87 9.87
C VAL A 47 -6.17 1.94 8.43
N GLY A 48 -5.01 1.36 8.18
CA GLY A 48 -4.47 1.12 6.85
C GLY A 48 -4.87 -0.25 6.32
N PHE A 49 -5.17 -0.34 5.03
CA PHE A 49 -5.43 -1.59 4.32
C PHE A 49 -4.37 -1.79 3.24
N GLU A 50 -3.71 -2.93 3.25
CA GLU A 50 -2.79 -3.38 2.21
C GLU A 50 -3.25 -4.76 1.72
N GLN A 51 -3.40 -4.89 0.40
CA GLN A 51 -3.83 -6.16 -0.17
C GLN A 51 -2.74 -7.23 -0.06
N ARG A 52 -1.46 -6.85 -0.11
CA ARG A 52 -0.34 -7.79 0.00
C ARG A 52 -0.06 -8.16 1.46
N GLU A 53 0.78 -9.17 1.64
CA GLU A 53 1.24 -9.63 2.96
C GLU A 53 2.25 -8.68 3.61
N ASP A 54 2.92 -7.83 2.82
CA ASP A 54 3.92 -6.88 3.31
C ASP A 54 3.89 -5.54 2.54
N VAL A 55 4.64 -4.57 3.07
CA VAL A 55 4.83 -3.24 2.49
C VAL A 55 5.75 -3.26 1.26
N GLY A 56 5.68 -2.21 0.46
CA GLY A 56 6.48 -2.02 -0.75
C GLY A 56 5.67 -1.39 -1.88
N GLY A 57 4.35 -1.65 -1.91
CA GLY A 57 3.47 -1.15 -2.96
C GLY A 57 3.95 -1.63 -4.33
N VAL A 58 4.37 -0.71 -5.21
CA VAL A 58 4.98 -1.08 -6.50
C VAL A 58 6.39 -1.66 -6.33
N TRP A 59 7.11 -1.26 -5.29
CA TRP A 59 8.44 -1.76 -4.96
C TRP A 59 8.38 -3.06 -4.18
N TYR A 60 7.19 -3.60 -3.93
CA TYR A 60 7.05 -4.89 -3.29
C TYR A 60 7.90 -5.88 -4.07
N ASP A 61 8.98 -6.32 -3.44
CA ASP A 61 9.79 -7.39 -3.99
C ASP A 61 8.94 -8.64 -3.81
N TYR A 62 8.24 -8.97 -4.89
CA TYR A 62 7.65 -10.29 -5.01
C TYR A 62 8.85 -11.23 -5.13
N GLU A 63 9.39 -11.62 -3.98
CA GLU A 63 10.33 -12.71 -3.92
C GLU A 63 9.69 -13.86 -4.69
N SER A 64 10.44 -14.29 -5.71
CA SER A 64 10.88 -15.67 -5.70
C SER A 64 9.72 -16.65 -5.66
N ALA A 65 9.30 -17.14 -6.82
CA ALA A 65 9.04 -18.56 -6.88
C ALA A 65 10.36 -19.25 -6.52
N VAL A 66 10.64 -19.39 -5.21
CA VAL A 66 11.59 -20.36 -4.73
C VAL A 66 10.97 -21.66 -5.18
N ASN A 67 11.59 -22.26 -6.19
CA ASN A 67 11.30 -23.65 -6.42
C ASN A 67 11.75 -24.37 -5.13
N LYS A 68 10.78 -24.75 -4.28
CA LYS A 68 11.03 -25.35 -2.96
C LYS A 68 11.84 -26.63 -3.04
N SER A 69 11.95 -27.26 -4.22
CA SER A 69 12.81 -28.43 -4.43
C SER A 69 14.22 -28.08 -4.91
N THR A 70 14.48 -26.86 -5.41
CA THR A 70 15.81 -26.47 -5.92
C THR A 70 16.45 -25.28 -5.20
N ASN A 71 15.72 -24.57 -4.33
CA ASN A 71 16.16 -23.32 -3.69
C ASN A 71 16.64 -22.23 -4.69
N ILE A 72 16.18 -22.28 -5.94
CA ILE A 72 16.49 -21.26 -6.95
C ILE A 72 15.40 -20.19 -6.93
N VAL A 73 15.83 -18.94 -6.79
CA VAL A 73 15.01 -17.74 -6.85
C VAL A 73 14.87 -17.29 -8.31
N PHE A 74 13.67 -17.37 -8.88
CA PHE A 74 13.35 -16.72 -10.15
C PHE A 74 12.53 -15.45 -9.89
N ARG A 75 13.03 -14.28 -10.31
CA ARG A 75 12.20 -13.06 -10.40
C ARG A 75 11.25 -13.21 -11.59
N LEU A 76 9.96 -13.29 -11.33
CA LEU A 76 8.91 -13.40 -12.36
C LEU A 76 8.61 -12.06 -13.07
N SER A 77 9.62 -11.22 -13.28
CA SER A 77 9.46 -10.06 -14.17
C SER A 77 9.55 -10.55 -15.61
N GLU A 78 8.41 -10.93 -16.18
CA GLU A 78 8.37 -11.32 -17.59
C GLU A 78 8.55 -10.09 -18.46
N PRO A 79 9.63 -10.00 -19.25
CA PRO A 79 9.89 -8.84 -20.10
C PRO A 79 8.85 -8.69 -21.21
N ARG A 80 8.04 -9.73 -21.46
CA ARG A 80 6.95 -9.70 -22.43
C ARG A 80 5.66 -10.21 -21.78
N PRO A 81 4.63 -9.36 -21.73
CA PRO A 81 3.26 -9.75 -21.52
C PRO A 81 2.84 -10.91 -22.42
N ASP A 82 2.68 -12.13 -21.88
CA ASP A 82 2.02 -13.21 -22.61
C ASP A 82 0.49 -12.99 -22.51
N PRO A 83 -0.19 -12.62 -23.63
CA PRO A 83 -1.61 -12.32 -23.61
C PRO A 83 -2.47 -13.52 -23.23
N SER A 84 -1.92 -14.75 -23.30
CA SER A 84 -2.61 -15.98 -22.92
C SER A 84 -2.64 -16.21 -21.40
N LYS A 85 -1.86 -15.45 -20.61
CA LYS A 85 -1.80 -15.60 -19.15
C LYS A 85 -3.03 -15.04 -18.45
N LYS A 86 -3.56 -15.84 -17.54
CA LYS A 86 -4.70 -15.47 -16.68
C LYS A 86 -4.30 -14.55 -15.51
N LYS A 87 -3.04 -14.62 -15.02
CA LYS A 87 -2.53 -13.79 -13.91
C LYS A 87 -1.32 -13.00 -14.41
N TRP A 88 -1.43 -11.68 -14.33
CA TRP A 88 -0.36 -10.73 -14.62
C TRP A 88 0.60 -10.61 -13.42
N PRO A 89 1.87 -10.22 -13.64
CA PRO A 89 2.76 -9.87 -12.54
C PRO A 89 2.12 -8.82 -11.63
N GLU A 90 2.24 -9.01 -10.32
CA GLU A 90 1.59 -8.15 -9.34
C GLU A 90 2.25 -6.77 -9.21
N THR A 91 3.48 -6.66 -9.70
CA THR A 91 4.28 -5.43 -9.73
C THR A 91 4.74 -5.14 -11.18
N PRO A 92 4.80 -3.86 -11.57
CA PRO A 92 5.41 -3.45 -12.84
C PRO A 92 6.96 -3.41 -12.80
N VAL A 93 7.58 -3.70 -11.66
CA VAL A 93 9.04 -3.70 -11.50
C VAL A 93 9.67 -4.84 -12.29
N TYR A 94 10.71 -4.53 -13.06
CA TYR A 94 11.51 -5.49 -13.81
C TYR A 94 12.88 -5.74 -13.16
N ASP A 95 13.49 -6.89 -13.42
CA ASP A 95 14.71 -7.37 -12.74
C ASP A 95 15.88 -6.37 -12.76
N SER A 96 16.12 -5.72 -13.90
CA SER A 96 17.20 -4.75 -14.07
C SER A 96 16.83 -3.31 -13.67
N LEU A 97 15.68 -3.10 -13.03
CA LEU A 97 15.21 -1.76 -12.68
C LEU A 97 16.13 -1.13 -11.62
N THR A 98 16.65 0.04 -11.98
CA THR A 98 17.25 0.99 -11.04
C THR A 98 16.38 2.24 -10.94
N THR A 99 16.46 2.94 -9.80
CA THR A 99 15.76 4.21 -9.64
C THR A 99 16.31 5.24 -10.63
N THR A 100 15.43 6.04 -11.22
CA THR A 100 15.82 7.19 -12.05
C THR A 100 16.00 8.47 -11.23
N VAL A 101 15.54 8.45 -9.98
CA VAL A 101 15.64 9.53 -9.00
C VAL A 101 16.63 9.11 -7.92
N PRO A 102 17.57 9.99 -7.52
CA PRO A 102 18.55 9.64 -6.52
C PRO A 102 17.90 9.53 -5.13
N HIS A 103 18.36 8.58 -4.31
CA HIS A 103 17.72 8.27 -3.04
C HIS A 103 17.56 9.46 -2.07
N PRO A 104 18.45 10.49 -2.01
CA PRO A 104 18.28 11.62 -1.09
C PRO A 104 17.03 12.48 -1.34
N ILE A 105 16.49 12.49 -2.57
CA ILE A 105 15.26 13.22 -2.91
C ILE A 105 14.07 12.30 -3.19
N MET A 106 14.31 11.01 -3.40
CA MET A 106 13.27 10.00 -3.58
C MET A 106 12.71 9.50 -2.24
N PHE A 107 13.57 9.35 -1.23
CA PHE A 107 13.19 8.79 0.07
C PHE A 107 12.57 9.84 0.98
N PHE A 108 11.87 9.37 2.02
CA PHE A 108 11.21 10.26 2.97
C PHE A 108 12.26 11.04 3.79
N PRO A 109 12.18 12.37 3.87
CA PRO A 109 13.19 13.17 4.59
C PRO A 109 13.36 12.82 6.07
N SER A 110 12.34 12.22 6.70
CA SER A 110 12.38 11.76 8.10
C SER A 110 13.14 10.44 8.31
N HIS A 111 13.58 9.79 7.23
CA HIS A 111 14.32 8.53 7.28
C HIS A 111 15.30 8.44 6.11
N LEU A 112 16.59 8.52 6.43
CA LEU A 112 17.63 8.47 5.42
C LEU A 112 17.94 7.01 5.05
N ALA A 113 18.39 6.81 3.81
CA ALA A 113 18.97 5.53 3.40
C ALA A 113 20.19 5.18 4.28
N PRO A 114 20.48 3.88 4.49
CA PRO A 114 21.71 3.46 5.16
C PRO A 114 22.97 4.04 4.50
N PRO A 115 24.06 4.27 5.26
CA PRO A 115 25.35 4.65 4.69
C PRO A 115 25.78 3.71 3.57
N SER A 116 26.47 4.25 2.57
CA SER A 116 26.92 3.52 1.38
C SER A 116 25.82 2.94 0.48
N THR A 117 24.57 3.39 0.62
CA THR A 117 23.54 3.13 -0.39
C THR A 117 23.94 3.80 -1.72
N PRO A 118 23.92 3.08 -2.87
CA PRO A 118 24.18 3.67 -4.18
C PRO A 118 23.21 4.81 -4.49
N LEU A 119 23.70 5.89 -5.12
CA LEU A 119 22.91 7.09 -5.40
C LEU A 119 21.61 6.76 -6.16
N PHE A 120 21.72 5.87 -7.14
CA PHE A 120 20.60 5.23 -7.85
C PHE A 120 20.61 3.75 -7.50
N THR A 121 19.50 3.24 -6.97
CA THR A 121 19.48 1.91 -6.35
C THR A 121 18.49 0.97 -7.03
N GLY A 122 18.65 -0.34 -6.84
CA GLY A 122 17.69 -1.34 -7.30
C GLY A 122 16.39 -1.34 -6.50
N SER A 123 15.36 -1.98 -7.05
CA SER A 123 14.04 -2.11 -6.41
C SER A 123 14.09 -2.74 -5.01
N GLN A 124 14.95 -3.75 -4.81
CA GLN A 124 15.14 -4.41 -3.52
C GLN A 124 15.46 -3.42 -2.41
N THR A 125 16.47 -2.58 -2.64
CA THR A 125 16.90 -1.57 -1.67
C THR A 125 15.80 -0.57 -1.35
N VAL A 126 14.95 -0.24 -2.34
CA VAL A 126 13.77 0.62 -2.10
C VAL A 126 12.76 -0.10 -1.20
N ASN A 127 12.51 -1.40 -1.42
CA ASN A 127 11.61 -2.16 -0.57
C ASN A 127 12.14 -2.29 0.86
N ASP A 128 13.41 -2.61 1.02
CA ASP A 128 14.07 -2.74 2.33
C ASP A 128 14.09 -1.39 3.07
N TYR A 129 14.29 -0.30 2.33
CA TYR A 129 14.12 1.05 2.85
C TYR A 129 12.68 1.25 3.38
N MET A 130 11.65 0.87 2.64
CA MET A 130 10.25 0.98 3.08
C MET A 130 9.95 0.12 4.31
N ARG A 131 10.49 -1.09 4.40
CA ARG A 131 10.39 -1.94 5.60
C ARG A 131 11.03 -1.27 6.81
N SER A 132 12.27 -0.78 6.66
CA SER A 132 12.97 -0.07 7.74
C SER A 132 12.25 1.21 8.18
N TYR A 133 11.58 1.91 7.26
CA TYR A 133 10.75 3.08 7.58
C TYR A 133 9.57 2.70 8.47
N VAL A 134 8.86 1.64 8.09
CA VAL A 134 7.71 1.11 8.83
C VAL A 134 8.10 0.66 10.22
N ASP A 135 9.25 -0.01 10.35
CA ASP A 135 9.75 -0.51 11.63
C ASP A 135 10.19 0.64 12.53
N LYS A 136 10.96 1.62 12.00
CA LYS A 136 11.41 2.81 12.74
C LYS A 136 10.26 3.61 13.36
N PHE A 137 9.15 3.71 12.65
CA PHE A 137 7.98 4.49 13.08
C PHE A 137 6.84 3.62 13.60
N GLU A 138 7.08 2.32 13.78
CA GLU A 138 6.12 1.34 14.27
C GLU A 138 4.77 1.37 13.52
N LEU A 139 4.78 1.62 12.21
CA LEU A 139 3.57 1.80 11.41
C LEU A 139 2.85 0.47 11.15
N ARG A 140 3.56 -0.66 11.23
CA ARG A 140 3.05 -1.99 10.87
C ARG A 140 1.78 -2.37 11.62
N LYS A 141 1.67 -2.00 12.90
CA LYS A 141 0.51 -2.29 13.76
C LYS A 141 -0.79 -1.61 13.33
N TYR A 142 -0.69 -0.61 12.45
CA TYR A 142 -1.85 0.13 11.92
C TYR A 142 -2.25 -0.34 10.52
N ILE A 143 -1.56 -1.33 9.96
CA ILE A 143 -1.81 -1.85 8.62
C ILE A 143 -2.39 -3.25 8.73
N GLN A 144 -3.57 -3.43 8.16
CA GLN A 144 -4.17 -4.74 7.91
C GLN A 144 -3.63 -5.25 6.58
N PHE A 145 -2.71 -6.21 6.65
CA PHE A 145 -2.19 -6.93 5.48
C PHE A 145 -3.15 -8.00 5.02
N ASN A 146 -2.95 -8.49 3.80
CA ASN A 146 -3.85 -9.46 3.15
C ASN A 146 -5.31 -8.97 3.07
N ALA A 147 -5.53 -7.65 3.11
CA ALA A 147 -6.85 -7.04 3.13
C ALA A 147 -7.09 -6.24 1.85
N GLN A 148 -7.61 -6.92 0.82
CA GLN A 148 -7.96 -6.28 -0.43
C GLN A 148 -9.28 -5.53 -0.29
N VAL A 149 -9.24 -4.20 -0.44
CA VAL A 149 -10.44 -3.37 -0.53
C VAL A 149 -11.09 -3.53 -1.90
N THR A 150 -12.31 -4.06 -1.95
CA THR A 150 -13.07 -4.29 -3.18
C THR A 150 -14.03 -3.15 -3.51
N SER A 151 -14.52 -2.48 -2.47
CA SER A 151 -15.44 -1.34 -2.60
C SER A 151 -15.26 -0.35 -1.46
N ALA A 152 -15.38 0.93 -1.81
CA ALA A 152 -15.52 2.01 -0.86
C ALA A 152 -16.64 2.92 -1.35
N THR A 153 -17.73 3.04 -0.59
CA THR A 153 -18.92 3.80 -0.99
C THR A 153 -19.34 4.75 0.11
N TRP A 154 -19.52 6.02 -0.23
CA TRP A 154 -20.04 7.01 0.71
C TRP A 154 -21.53 6.76 0.97
N ASN A 155 -21.90 6.72 2.25
CA ASN A 155 -23.29 6.67 2.69
C ASN A 155 -23.66 8.04 3.27
N SER A 156 -24.48 8.80 2.55
CA SER A 156 -24.93 10.14 2.95
C SER A 156 -25.82 10.13 4.19
N SER A 157 -26.55 9.05 4.46
CA SER A 157 -27.43 8.96 5.64
C SER A 157 -26.62 8.80 6.93
N THR A 158 -25.54 8.02 6.89
CA THR A 158 -24.69 7.78 8.07
C THR A 158 -23.47 8.70 8.11
N HIS A 159 -23.22 9.48 7.05
CA HIS A 159 -22.02 10.31 6.88
C HIS A 159 -20.73 9.50 7.05
N GLN A 160 -20.69 8.29 6.47
CA GLN A 160 -19.54 7.38 6.58
C GLN A 160 -19.27 6.67 5.27
N TRP A 161 -18.01 6.34 5.05
CA TRP A 161 -17.56 5.42 4.03
C TRP A 161 -17.81 3.98 4.48
N LYS A 162 -18.58 3.22 3.69
CA LYS A 162 -18.66 1.76 3.79
C LYS A 162 -17.50 1.17 2.99
N VAL A 163 -16.55 0.53 3.67
CA VAL A 163 -15.39 -0.13 3.07
C VAL A 163 -15.61 -1.64 3.16
N VAL A 164 -15.51 -2.32 2.02
CA VAL A 164 -15.62 -3.78 1.90
C VAL A 164 -14.24 -4.34 1.59
N THR A 165 -13.83 -5.33 2.37
CA THR A 165 -12.54 -5.99 2.26
C THR A 165 -12.71 -7.49 2.11
N LYS A 166 -11.75 -8.14 1.46
CA LYS A 166 -11.64 -9.59 1.40
C LYS A 166 -10.16 -10.00 1.43
N PRO A 167 -9.84 -11.25 1.76
CA PRO A 167 -8.49 -11.77 1.59
C PRO A 167 -8.01 -11.62 0.14
N HIS A 168 -6.76 -11.19 -0.04
CA HIS A 168 -6.19 -11.00 -1.36
C HIS A 168 -5.97 -12.32 -2.10
N GLU A 169 -5.53 -13.34 -1.37
CA GLU A 169 -5.40 -14.71 -1.86
C GLU A 169 -6.27 -15.67 -1.04
N GLY A 170 -6.82 -16.68 -1.72
CA GLY A 170 -7.62 -17.74 -1.10
C GLY A 170 -9.09 -17.41 -0.85
N PRO A 171 -9.89 -18.43 -0.46
CA PRO A 171 -11.28 -18.23 -0.07
C PRO A 171 -11.32 -17.55 1.31
N GLY A 172 -12.07 -16.46 1.41
CA GLY A 172 -12.30 -15.80 2.68
C GLY A 172 -13.54 -14.94 2.65
N ALA A 173 -14.12 -14.75 3.83
CA ALA A 173 -15.33 -13.95 3.98
C ALA A 173 -15.03 -12.47 3.73
N GLU A 174 -16.00 -11.80 3.11
CA GLU A 174 -15.96 -10.35 3.04
C GLU A 174 -16.17 -9.76 4.43
N SER A 175 -15.41 -8.70 4.74
CA SER A 175 -15.56 -7.92 5.95
C SER A 175 -15.94 -6.49 5.61
N VAL A 176 -16.94 -5.95 6.33
CA VAL A 176 -17.45 -4.59 6.13
C VAL A 176 -17.05 -3.73 7.32
N SER A 177 -16.53 -2.54 7.04
CA SER A 177 -16.15 -1.55 8.05
C SER A 177 -16.59 -0.15 7.63
N TYR A 178 -16.81 0.72 8.62
CA TYR A 178 -17.33 2.07 8.41
C TYR A 178 -16.35 3.13 8.93
N PHE A 179 -16.07 4.14 8.11
CA PHE A 179 -15.07 5.18 8.41
C PHE A 179 -15.63 6.59 8.17
N ASP A 180 -15.23 7.55 9.01
CA ASP A 180 -15.60 8.96 8.82
C ASP A 180 -14.81 9.59 7.67
N HIS A 181 -13.55 9.20 7.51
CA HIS A 181 -12.64 9.71 6.49
C HIS A 181 -11.97 8.57 5.72
N LEU A 182 -11.72 8.78 4.43
CA LEU A 182 -11.08 7.82 3.53
C LEU A 182 -10.00 8.51 2.71
N MET A 183 -8.81 7.91 2.68
CA MET A 183 -7.70 8.30 1.81
C MET A 183 -7.23 7.09 1.00
N GLY A 184 -6.88 7.31 -0.26
CA GLY A 184 -6.25 6.30 -1.10
C GLY A 184 -6.84 6.21 -2.50
N PHE A 185 -6.24 5.33 -3.30
CA PHE A 185 -6.62 5.09 -4.69
C PHE A 185 -6.90 3.60 -4.90
N ILE A 186 -8.06 3.29 -5.46
CA ILE A 186 -8.37 1.92 -5.91
C ILE A 186 -7.81 1.77 -7.33
N LYS A 187 -6.71 1.04 -7.47
CA LYS A 187 -6.11 0.80 -8.79
C LYS A 187 -7.00 -0.16 -9.59
N ARG A 188 -7.61 0.34 -10.66
CA ARG A 188 -8.14 -0.50 -11.75
C ARG A 188 -7.16 -0.43 -12.92
N PRO A 189 -6.59 -1.55 -13.41
CA PRO A 189 -5.85 -1.54 -14.66
C PRO A 189 -6.79 -1.05 -15.77
N LYS A 190 -6.43 0.05 -16.45
CA LYS A 190 -7.08 0.42 -17.72
C LYS A 190 -6.36 -0.36 -18.82
N LEU A 191 -6.98 -1.44 -19.29
CA LEU A 191 -6.59 -2.07 -20.54
C LEU A 191 -7.35 -1.35 -21.66
N TYR A 192 -6.62 -0.74 -22.58
CA TYR A 192 -7.21 -0.25 -23.82
C TYR A 192 -7.26 -1.44 -24.80
N PRO A 193 -8.40 -1.71 -25.45
CA PRO A 193 -8.46 -2.71 -26.51
C PRO A 193 -7.49 -2.30 -27.63
N PHE A 194 -6.69 -3.24 -28.11
CA PHE A 194 -5.80 -3.07 -29.25
C PHE A 194 -6.48 -3.76 -30.44
N ASP A 195 -7.14 -2.99 -31.30
CA ASP A 195 -7.65 -3.52 -32.56
C ASP A 195 -6.47 -3.68 -33.53
N MET A 196 -6.10 -4.91 -33.84
CA MET A 196 -5.13 -5.18 -34.90
C MET A 196 -5.78 -4.83 -36.24
N VAL A 197 -5.42 -3.67 -36.79
CA VAL A 197 -5.72 -3.37 -38.20
C VAL A 197 -4.81 -4.26 -39.05
N PRO A 198 -5.34 -5.19 -39.87
CA PRO A 198 -4.50 -5.98 -40.74
C PRO A 198 -3.85 -5.06 -41.78
N TYR A 199 -2.53 -5.19 -41.96
CA TYR A 199 -1.84 -4.59 -43.10
C TYR A 199 -2.33 -5.29 -44.37
N THR A 200 -3.01 -4.56 -45.24
CA THR A 200 -3.32 -4.95 -46.62
C THR A 200 -2.14 -4.71 -47.55
#